data_AF-A0A9D8MS12-F1
#
_entry.id   AF-A0A9D8MS12-F1
#
_cell.length_a   1.000
_cell.length_b   1.000
_cell.length_c   1.000
_cell.angle_alpha   90.00
_cell.angle_beta   90.00
_cell.angle_gamma   90.00
#
_symmetry.space_group_name_H-M   'P 1'
#
loop_
_entity.id
_entity.type
_entity.pdbx_description
1 polymer ?
#
loop_
_entity_poly.entity_id
_entity_poly.type
_entity_poly.pdbx_seq_one_letter_code
_entity_poly.pdbx_strand_id
1 'polypeptide(L)'
;KYRQIMIRNGGNDNNSQEHGRVRDALTQQVLMSSGFYCDCQDYQPVHVFFNGRYIAQLNLREPNNRYHGYANYGYDDDEMDAFEYSNGYFQMAGTKQAFNQWKNLAQNCSSQSTYEELKQLIDIDEITNFFAAISYIGCSDWICNNNNVKGYRSLPDGKFRMTLHDQDWGWSNVNGVQLLENSGNNELLTIYRNMKRGSEDFRRRFVDAYCILYGSVFSKERCLSICDSICRLVEPALAWESKEPWTSYNEQKTRMSGLTSRTARINSLKNAYGLGSGMAVKFSANVPGAAFLINGQPVPTGKFDGTLFAPVTLEASAPAGYNFVGWSKKGNSTVTDIHKGDTWSYWDQGSLDGTNWKTGTVSHWPQGPTPLGYGKSSIVTTISYGSDSSNKYPTYYFRKNLTVDIDPSSIASLTLNFTADDGFVVYINGTEATRYLLPEGDIFYETYATTYAPDNPDSGTIDLPVNLLHKGTNIIAVEVHNNVPGSTDIYWDAEISYNVTSGTAIVSRERTLQLDTDADTELQAVFQALHSECLVAAGSPPIVVNEVSANNTVAANEYG
;
A
#
# COMPACT_ATOMS: atom_id res chain seq x y z
N LYS A 1 -13.39 17.70 28.34
CA LYS A 1 -14.75 17.12 28.43
C LYS A 1 -14.64 15.60 28.53
N TYR A 2 -14.23 15.05 29.68
CA TYR A 2 -14.19 13.60 29.88
C TYR A 2 -14.72 13.30 31.29
N ARG A 3 -15.78 12.47 31.39
CA ARG A 3 -16.33 12.01 32.69
C ARG A 3 -15.40 10.98 33.35
N GLN A 4 -14.63 10.27 32.54
CA GLN A 4 -13.63 9.30 32.97
C GLN A 4 -12.41 9.38 32.06
N ILE A 5 -11.24 9.14 32.65
CA ILE A 5 -9.99 8.93 31.92
C ILE A 5 -9.51 7.51 32.23
N MET A 6 -9.04 6.80 31.21
CA MET A 6 -8.52 5.44 31.37
C MET A 6 -7.01 5.40 31.17
N ILE A 7 -6.29 4.86 32.16
CA ILE A 7 -4.86 4.55 32.06
C ILE A 7 -4.73 3.03 32.03
N ARG A 8 -4.36 2.47 30.88
CA ARG A 8 -4.17 1.02 30.68
C ARG A 8 -2.70 0.67 30.68
N ASN A 9 -2.37 -0.47 31.27
CA ASN A 9 -1.03 -1.04 31.26
C ASN A 9 -0.68 -1.83 30.00
N GLY A 10 -1.52 -1.80 28.95
CA GLY A 10 -1.36 -2.63 27.76
C GLY A 10 -2.18 -3.91 27.75
N GLY A 11 -2.99 -4.19 28.79
CA GLY A 11 -3.83 -5.40 28.82
C GLY A 11 -2.99 -6.67 28.86
N ASN A 12 -3.33 -7.67 28.04
CA ASN A 12 -2.58 -8.92 28.03
C ASN A 12 -1.17 -8.75 27.44
N ASP A 13 -0.95 -7.73 26.62
CA ASP A 13 0.35 -7.38 26.02
C ASP A 13 1.39 -6.87 27.04
N ASN A 14 1.01 -6.76 28.31
CA ASN A 14 1.90 -6.42 29.41
C ASN A 14 2.47 -7.66 30.14
N ASN A 15 2.08 -8.87 29.74
CA ASN A 15 2.54 -10.10 30.40
C ASN A 15 4.06 -10.32 30.24
N SER A 16 4.60 -11.30 30.98
CA SER A 16 6.03 -11.57 31.09
C SER A 16 6.72 -12.08 29.82
N GLN A 17 5.98 -12.31 28.73
CA GLN A 17 6.53 -12.79 27.45
C GLN A 17 6.48 -11.72 26.35
N GLU A 18 5.51 -10.81 26.40
CA GLU A 18 5.21 -9.91 25.28
C GLU A 18 5.75 -8.47 25.52
N HIS A 19 5.67 -7.96 26.76
CA HIS A 19 6.24 -6.69 27.25
C HIS A 19 5.96 -5.39 26.46
N GLY A 20 5.29 -5.43 25.30
CA GLY A 20 5.22 -4.31 24.38
C GLY A 20 4.18 -3.23 24.67
N ARG A 21 3.10 -3.56 25.39
CA ARG A 21 1.97 -2.66 25.73
C ARG A 21 1.36 -1.89 24.54
N VAL A 22 1.52 -2.35 23.31
CA VAL A 22 1.16 -1.65 22.08
C VAL A 22 0.07 -2.34 21.27
N ARG A 23 -0.14 -3.66 21.39
CA ARG A 23 -1.00 -4.46 20.49
C ARG A 23 -2.38 -3.88 20.20
N ASP A 24 -3.10 -3.51 21.26
CA ASP A 24 -4.43 -2.93 21.15
C ASP A 24 -4.40 -1.54 20.49
N ALA A 25 -3.43 -0.71 20.86
CA ALA A 25 -3.25 0.63 20.30
C ALA A 25 -2.91 0.58 18.80
N LEU A 26 -1.98 -0.29 18.40
CA LEU A 26 -1.54 -0.40 17.00
C LEU A 26 -2.71 -0.65 16.05
N THR A 27 -3.53 -1.66 16.36
CA THR A 27 -4.67 -2.04 15.52
C THR A 27 -5.69 -0.91 15.39
N GLN A 28 -6.07 -0.31 16.52
CA GLN A 28 -7.09 0.73 16.52
C GLN A 28 -6.58 2.02 15.88
N GLN A 29 -5.30 2.39 16.06
CA GLN A 29 -4.73 3.59 15.44
C GLN A 29 -4.60 3.47 13.92
N VAL A 30 -4.35 2.27 13.38
CA VAL A 30 -4.40 2.03 11.92
C VAL A 30 -5.81 2.26 11.37
N LEU A 31 -6.84 1.80 12.09
CA LEU A 31 -8.23 1.97 11.68
C LEU A 31 -8.68 3.43 11.81
N MET A 32 -8.47 4.05 12.97
CA MET A 32 -8.90 5.43 13.27
C MET A 32 -8.28 6.45 12.32
N SER A 33 -6.96 6.39 12.12
CA SER A 33 -6.27 7.35 11.24
C SER A 33 -6.56 7.15 9.75
N SER A 34 -7.43 6.20 9.39
CA SER A 34 -7.88 6.03 8.01
C SER A 34 -9.10 6.89 7.71
N GLY A 35 -9.97 7.14 8.69
CA GLY A 35 -11.31 7.69 8.45
C GLY A 35 -12.35 6.65 8.01
N PHE A 36 -12.05 5.35 8.15
CA PHE A 36 -13.05 4.30 8.00
C PHE A 36 -14.16 4.48 9.04
N TYR A 37 -15.41 4.40 8.60
CA TYR A 37 -16.59 4.71 9.43
C TYR A 37 -16.91 3.56 10.39
N CYS A 38 -16.11 3.46 11.46
CA CYS A 38 -16.21 2.46 12.53
C CYS A 38 -15.60 3.06 13.80
N ASP A 39 -16.35 3.08 14.91
CA ASP A 39 -15.85 3.70 16.13
C ASP A 39 -14.79 2.83 16.81
N CYS A 40 -13.79 3.50 17.37
CA CYS A 40 -12.66 2.88 18.08
C CYS A 40 -12.35 3.69 19.35
N GLN A 41 -11.29 3.28 20.06
CA GLN A 41 -10.79 3.92 21.27
C GLN A 41 -9.43 4.58 20.99
N ASP A 42 -9.38 5.90 21.12
CA ASP A 42 -8.14 6.66 20.91
C ASP A 42 -7.04 6.30 21.94
N TYR A 43 -5.79 6.64 21.60
CA TYR A 43 -4.60 6.27 22.33
C TYR A 43 -3.56 7.39 22.37
N GLN A 44 -3.00 7.60 23.56
CA GLN A 44 -1.79 8.39 23.75
C GLN A 44 -0.84 7.72 24.75
N PRO A 45 0.46 7.54 24.44
CA PRO A 45 1.43 7.09 25.42
C PRO A 45 1.71 8.21 26.43
N VAL A 46 1.71 7.88 27.72
CA VAL A 46 1.97 8.83 28.81
C VAL A 46 2.92 8.25 29.85
N HIS A 47 3.77 9.10 30.42
CA HIS A 47 4.52 8.77 31.63
C HIS A 47 3.66 9.03 32.86
N VAL A 48 3.47 8.01 33.69
CA VAL A 48 2.63 8.11 34.89
C VAL A 48 3.50 8.22 36.12
N PHE A 49 3.20 9.22 36.95
CA PHE A 49 3.83 9.44 38.25
C PHE A 49 2.77 9.40 39.34
N PHE A 50 3.08 8.75 40.46
CA PHE A 50 2.23 8.78 41.65
C PHE A 50 3.05 9.33 42.82
N ASN A 51 2.60 10.44 43.41
CA ASN A 51 3.30 11.17 44.46
C ASN A 51 4.78 11.48 44.11
N GLY A 52 5.03 11.93 42.88
CA GLY A 52 6.38 12.27 42.38
C GLY A 52 7.26 11.07 42.04
N ARG A 53 6.79 9.83 42.22
CA ARG A 53 7.52 8.61 41.84
C ARG A 53 7.06 8.12 40.47
N TYR A 54 8.02 7.86 39.59
CA TYR A 54 7.75 7.24 38.30
C TYR A 54 7.12 5.86 38.51
N ILE A 55 6.01 5.60 37.81
CA ILE A 55 5.31 4.31 37.84
C ILE A 55 5.63 3.53 36.58
N ALA A 56 5.25 4.06 35.42
CA ALA A 56 5.46 3.44 34.12
C ALA A 56 5.03 4.36 32.96
N GLN A 57 5.46 4.03 31.75
CA GLN A 57 4.87 4.45 30.49
C GLN A 57 3.63 3.59 30.26
N LEU A 58 2.47 4.22 30.25
CA LEU A 58 1.17 3.56 30.13
C LEU A 58 0.36 4.20 29.00
N ASN A 59 -0.75 3.54 28.66
CA ASN A 59 -1.63 3.95 27.59
C ASN A 59 -2.76 4.79 28.16
N LEU A 60 -2.77 6.09 27.89
CA LEU A 60 -3.95 6.91 28.05
C LEU A 60 -4.95 6.54 26.95
N ARG A 61 -6.16 6.14 27.33
CA ARG A 61 -7.21 5.72 26.40
C ARG A 61 -8.51 6.43 26.69
N GLU A 62 -9.36 6.56 25.68
CA GLU A 62 -10.76 6.92 25.86
C GLU A 62 -11.50 5.92 26.77
N PRO A 63 -12.66 6.25 27.36
CA PRO A 63 -13.43 5.29 28.14
C PRO A 63 -13.82 4.04 27.32
N ASN A 64 -13.85 2.88 27.96
CA ASN A 64 -14.26 1.61 27.37
C ASN A 64 -15.66 1.17 27.85
N ASN A 65 -16.53 2.12 28.16
CA ASN A 65 -17.87 1.90 28.68
C ASN A 65 -18.82 2.96 28.09
N ARG A 66 -20.05 3.06 28.58
CA ARG A 66 -21.03 4.06 28.11
C ARG A 66 -20.53 5.51 28.04
N TYR A 67 -19.52 5.90 28.82
CA TYR A 67 -18.94 7.25 28.75
C TYR A 67 -18.15 7.51 27.46
N HIS A 68 -17.89 6.49 26.64
CA HIS A 68 -17.44 6.67 25.26
C HIS A 68 -18.49 7.45 24.43
N GLY A 69 -19.77 7.10 24.59
CA GLY A 69 -20.89 7.83 23.98
C GLY A 69 -20.93 9.30 24.40
N TYR A 70 -20.70 9.58 25.69
CA TYR A 70 -20.56 10.97 26.18
C TYR A 70 -19.34 11.67 25.58
N ALA A 71 -18.18 11.02 25.55
CA ALA A 71 -16.93 11.63 25.11
C ALA A 71 -16.94 11.98 23.60
N ASN A 72 -17.51 11.10 22.77
CA ASN A 72 -17.49 11.24 21.32
C ASN A 72 -18.74 11.91 20.74
N TYR A 73 -19.88 11.82 21.44
CA TYR A 73 -21.15 12.30 20.93
C TYR A 73 -21.90 13.24 21.87
N GLY A 74 -21.43 13.41 23.10
CA GLY A 74 -22.04 14.30 24.09
C GLY A 74 -23.31 13.76 24.73
N TYR A 75 -23.63 12.48 24.55
CA TYR A 75 -24.83 11.88 25.14
C TYR A 75 -24.68 11.75 26.66
N ASP A 76 -25.59 12.34 27.43
CA ASP A 76 -25.72 12.07 28.86
C ASP A 76 -26.49 10.76 29.13
N ASP A 77 -26.38 10.20 30.34
CA ASP A 77 -26.94 8.89 30.70
C ASP A 77 -28.48 8.84 30.54
N ASP A 78 -29.18 9.96 30.69
CA ASP A 78 -30.63 10.11 30.49
C ASP A 78 -31.02 10.47 29.05
N GLU A 79 -30.04 10.68 28.17
CA GLU A 79 -30.21 11.02 26.75
C GLU A 79 -29.84 9.85 25.82
N MET A 80 -29.55 8.66 26.35
CA MET A 80 -29.15 7.51 25.56
C MET A 80 -29.76 6.18 26.00
N ASP A 81 -29.90 5.27 25.04
CA ASP A 81 -29.87 3.84 25.34
C ASP A 81 -28.44 3.34 25.14
N ALA A 82 -27.87 2.68 26.14
CA ALA A 82 -26.54 2.07 26.06
C ALA A 82 -26.54 0.64 26.59
N PHE A 83 -25.86 -0.26 25.89
CA PHE A 83 -25.71 -1.65 26.28
C PHE A 83 -24.26 -2.12 26.17
N GLU A 84 -23.94 -3.15 26.94
CA GLU A 84 -22.67 -3.86 26.85
C GLU A 84 -22.92 -5.36 26.81
N TYR A 85 -22.00 -6.09 26.16
CA TYR A 85 -21.90 -7.53 26.39
C TYR A 85 -20.59 -7.89 27.10
N SER A 86 -20.73 -8.72 28.14
CA SER A 86 -19.65 -9.34 28.92
C SER A 86 -20.10 -10.75 29.32
N ASN A 87 -20.11 -11.68 28.37
CA ASN A 87 -20.73 -13.02 28.48
C ASN A 87 -22.26 -12.99 28.71
N GLY A 88 -22.91 -11.95 28.20
CA GLY A 88 -24.35 -11.71 28.36
C GLY A 88 -24.69 -10.24 28.15
N TYR A 89 -25.97 -9.95 27.87
CA TYR A 89 -26.43 -8.57 27.65
C TYR A 89 -26.58 -7.82 28.98
N PHE A 90 -26.05 -6.60 29.05
CA PHE A 90 -26.24 -5.67 30.15
C PHE A 90 -26.75 -4.32 29.62
N GLN A 91 -27.83 -3.81 30.22
CA GLN A 91 -28.30 -2.45 29.97
C GLN A 91 -27.53 -1.50 30.89
N MET A 92 -26.84 -0.52 30.31
CA MET A 92 -26.02 0.44 31.06
C MET A 92 -26.67 1.80 31.26
N ALA A 93 -27.53 2.22 30.32
CA ALA A 93 -28.32 3.46 30.37
C ALA A 93 -29.59 3.31 29.53
N GLY A 94 -30.67 4.02 29.83
CA GLY A 94 -31.93 3.92 29.10
C GLY A 94 -32.64 2.56 29.25
N THR A 95 -33.34 2.12 28.19
CA THR A 95 -34.14 0.88 28.21
C THR A 95 -33.73 -0.10 27.11
N LYS A 96 -34.09 -1.39 27.28
CA LYS A 96 -33.85 -2.43 26.25
C LYS A 96 -34.87 -2.38 25.10
N GLN A 97 -35.83 -1.45 25.11
CA GLN A 97 -36.96 -1.47 24.16
C GLN A 97 -36.51 -1.36 22.70
N ALA A 98 -35.68 -0.36 22.40
CA ALA A 98 -35.10 -0.15 21.07
C ALA A 98 -34.27 -1.37 20.63
N PHE A 99 -33.46 -1.95 21.51
CA PHE A 99 -32.67 -3.14 21.20
C PHE A 99 -33.55 -4.37 20.90
N ASN A 100 -34.64 -4.56 21.65
CA ASN A 100 -35.61 -5.63 21.38
C ASN A 100 -36.32 -5.41 20.04
N GLN A 101 -36.65 -4.17 19.68
CA GLN A 101 -37.21 -3.85 18.37
C GLN A 101 -36.22 -4.19 17.25
N TRP A 102 -34.94 -3.84 17.39
CA TRP A 102 -33.89 -4.22 16.44
C TRP A 102 -33.84 -5.74 16.25
N LYS A 103 -33.81 -6.49 17.35
CA LYS A 103 -33.82 -7.96 17.31
C LYS A 103 -35.03 -8.52 16.57
N ASN A 104 -36.22 -7.98 16.82
CA ASN A 104 -37.46 -8.45 16.20
C ASN A 104 -37.54 -8.09 14.70
N LEU A 105 -37.15 -6.88 14.32
CA LEU A 105 -37.11 -6.44 12.92
C LEU A 105 -36.10 -7.27 12.12
N ALA A 106 -34.94 -7.58 12.70
CA ALA A 106 -33.90 -8.38 12.05
C ALA A 106 -34.42 -9.77 11.62
N GLN A 107 -35.29 -10.41 12.42
CA GLN A 107 -35.88 -11.72 12.08
C GLN A 107 -36.69 -11.70 10.78
N ASN A 108 -37.26 -10.55 10.40
CA ASN A 108 -38.19 -10.40 9.29
C ASN A 108 -37.71 -9.39 8.23
N CYS A 109 -36.41 -9.09 8.20
CA CYS A 109 -35.84 -8.05 7.35
C CYS A 109 -35.71 -8.43 5.85
N SER A 110 -36.28 -9.57 5.44
CA SER A 110 -36.47 -9.88 4.02
C SER A 110 -37.57 -9.05 3.35
N SER A 111 -38.47 -8.45 4.14
CA SER A 111 -39.40 -7.44 3.66
C SER A 111 -38.71 -6.08 3.55
N GLN A 112 -38.86 -5.40 2.41
CA GLN A 112 -38.33 -4.05 2.20
C GLN A 112 -38.83 -3.07 3.27
N SER A 113 -40.11 -3.13 3.64
CA SER A 113 -40.68 -2.22 4.65
C SER A 113 -40.04 -2.41 6.03
N THR A 114 -39.80 -3.66 6.42
CA THR A 114 -39.14 -4.01 7.68
C THR A 114 -37.68 -3.56 7.67
N TYR A 115 -37.00 -3.69 6.53
CA TYR A 115 -35.62 -3.25 6.40
C TYR A 115 -35.49 -1.72 6.45
N GLU A 116 -36.41 -0.97 5.84
CA GLU A 116 -36.43 0.49 5.97
C GLU A 116 -36.75 0.97 7.39
N GLU A 117 -37.62 0.26 8.14
CA GLU A 117 -37.84 0.54 9.56
C GLU A 117 -36.57 0.27 10.37
N LEU A 118 -35.89 -0.84 10.10
CA LEU A 118 -34.64 -1.21 10.75
C LEU A 118 -33.54 -0.15 10.51
N LYS A 119 -33.47 0.44 9.31
CA LYS A 119 -32.57 1.57 8.97
C LYS A 119 -32.84 2.85 9.74
N GLN A 120 -34.02 3.02 10.34
CA GLN A 120 -34.29 4.15 11.25
C GLN A 120 -33.74 3.90 12.65
N LEU A 121 -33.55 2.63 13.03
CA LEU A 121 -33.15 2.22 14.37
C LEU A 121 -31.65 1.99 14.51
N ILE A 122 -30.97 1.58 13.43
CA ILE A 122 -29.53 1.32 13.42
C ILE A 122 -28.84 2.00 12.23
N ASP A 123 -27.59 2.36 12.43
CA ASP A 123 -26.73 2.84 11.37
C ASP A 123 -26.18 1.62 10.61
N ILE A 124 -26.79 1.27 9.48
CA ILE A 124 -26.41 0.08 8.71
C ILE A 124 -24.95 0.15 8.24
N ASP A 125 -24.46 1.34 7.88
CA ASP A 125 -23.09 1.51 7.41
C ASP A 125 -22.11 1.27 8.54
N GLU A 126 -22.32 1.89 9.69
CA GLU A 126 -21.47 1.66 10.86
C GLU A 126 -21.51 0.20 11.31
N ILE A 127 -22.69 -0.41 11.42
CA ILE A 127 -22.82 -1.80 11.88
C ILE A 127 -22.15 -2.79 10.92
N THR A 128 -22.30 -2.62 9.61
CA THR A 128 -21.63 -3.50 8.64
C THR A 128 -20.12 -3.30 8.64
N ASN A 129 -19.65 -2.06 8.76
CA ASN A 129 -18.23 -1.73 8.93
C ASN A 129 -17.65 -2.31 10.22
N PHE A 130 -18.40 -2.23 11.31
CA PHE A 130 -18.04 -2.77 12.61
C PHE A 130 -17.84 -4.30 12.54
N PHE A 131 -18.82 -5.03 12.01
CA PHE A 131 -18.72 -6.49 11.85
C PHE A 131 -17.62 -6.88 10.86
N ALA A 132 -17.42 -6.11 9.79
CA ALA A 132 -16.32 -6.32 8.85
C ALA A 132 -14.96 -6.13 9.54
N ALA A 133 -14.79 -5.08 10.34
CA ALA A 133 -13.55 -4.78 11.05
C ALA A 133 -13.19 -5.86 12.07
N ILE A 134 -14.11 -6.21 12.97
CA ILE A 134 -13.83 -7.21 14.01
C ILE A 134 -13.52 -8.59 13.42
N SER A 135 -14.20 -8.98 12.33
CA SER A 135 -13.97 -10.26 11.66
C SER A 135 -12.74 -10.27 10.75
N TYR A 136 -12.33 -9.12 10.22
CA TYR A 136 -11.07 -8.96 9.50
C TYR A 136 -9.87 -9.07 10.45
N ILE A 137 -9.94 -8.36 11.58
CA ILE A 137 -8.93 -8.39 12.64
C ILE A 137 -8.88 -9.80 13.25
N GLY A 138 -10.02 -10.47 13.42
CA GLY A 138 -10.09 -11.86 13.87
C GLY A 138 -10.06 -12.01 15.40
N CYS A 139 -10.68 -11.09 16.13
CA CYS A 139 -10.80 -11.16 17.58
C CYS A 139 -11.85 -12.21 17.99
N SER A 140 -11.40 -13.44 18.23
CA SER A 140 -12.27 -14.60 18.49
C SER A 140 -13.10 -14.47 19.76
N ASP A 141 -12.54 -13.95 20.87
CA ASP A 141 -13.26 -13.81 22.14
C ASP A 141 -14.51 -12.92 21.98
N TRP A 142 -14.34 -11.82 21.24
CA TRP A 142 -15.40 -10.89 20.91
C TRP A 142 -16.52 -11.58 20.12
N ILE A 143 -16.17 -12.33 19.07
CA ILE A 143 -17.13 -12.99 18.19
C ILE A 143 -17.80 -14.18 18.89
N CYS A 144 -17.04 -15.05 19.54
CA CYS A 144 -17.54 -16.30 20.10
C CYS A 144 -18.37 -16.08 21.37
N ASN A 145 -17.95 -15.15 22.23
CA ASN A 145 -18.53 -14.98 23.57
C ASN A 145 -19.39 -13.71 23.70
N ASN A 146 -19.47 -12.88 22.65
CA ASN A 146 -19.92 -11.49 22.75
C ASN A 146 -19.24 -10.78 23.92
N ASN A 147 -17.95 -10.99 24.12
CA ASN A 147 -17.25 -10.24 25.15
C ASN A 147 -16.84 -8.87 24.60
N ASN A 148 -16.70 -7.85 25.45
CA ASN A 148 -16.21 -6.52 25.08
C ASN A 148 -17.04 -5.76 24.03
N VAL A 149 -18.31 -6.11 23.83
CA VAL A 149 -19.21 -5.36 22.95
C VAL A 149 -19.79 -4.16 23.68
N LYS A 150 -19.84 -2.99 23.03
CA LYS A 150 -20.58 -1.81 23.50
C LYS A 150 -21.36 -1.20 22.34
N GLY A 151 -22.57 -0.75 22.62
CA GLY A 151 -23.38 -0.01 21.65
C GLY A 151 -24.27 1.01 22.35
N TYR A 152 -24.53 2.10 21.63
CA TYR A 152 -25.29 3.24 22.16
C TYR A 152 -26.04 3.95 21.04
N ARG A 153 -27.11 4.64 21.43
CA ARG A 153 -27.88 5.55 20.57
C ARG A 153 -28.41 6.72 21.39
N SER A 154 -28.56 7.89 20.78
CA SER A 154 -29.26 9.00 21.41
C SER A 154 -30.77 8.79 21.44
N LEU A 155 -31.44 9.34 22.45
CA LEU A 155 -32.88 9.40 22.56
C LEU A 155 -33.44 10.67 21.87
N PRO A 156 -34.72 10.66 21.45
CA PRO A 156 -35.60 9.49 21.39
C PRO A 156 -35.39 8.64 20.12
N ASP A 157 -34.78 9.18 19.07
CA ASP A 157 -34.83 8.61 17.72
C ASP A 157 -33.43 8.38 17.08
N GLY A 158 -32.37 8.40 17.88
CA GLY A 158 -31.00 8.16 17.40
C GLY A 158 -30.78 6.72 16.94
N LYS A 159 -29.76 6.49 16.12
CA LYS A 159 -29.45 5.14 15.63
C LYS A 159 -28.44 4.44 16.51
N PHE A 160 -28.60 3.13 16.71
CA PHE A 160 -27.54 2.32 17.34
C PHE A 160 -26.29 2.32 16.47
N ARG A 161 -25.17 2.46 17.16
CA ARG A 161 -23.81 2.26 16.67
C ARG A 161 -23.00 1.46 17.68
N MET A 162 -21.89 0.90 17.25
CA MET A 162 -21.01 0.05 18.04
C MET A 162 -19.59 0.61 18.08
N THR A 163 -18.75 0.08 18.97
CA THR A 163 -17.37 0.56 19.10
C THR A 163 -16.42 -0.61 19.32
N LEU A 164 -15.29 -0.60 18.60
CA LEU A 164 -14.22 -1.56 18.77
C LEU A 164 -13.45 -1.28 20.05
N HIS A 165 -13.33 -2.31 20.88
CA HIS A 165 -12.54 -2.30 22.10
C HIS A 165 -11.77 -3.60 22.22
N ASP A 166 -10.61 -3.54 22.88
CA ASP A 166 -9.86 -4.74 23.29
C ASP A 166 -9.42 -5.63 22.13
N GLN A 167 -8.41 -5.16 21.39
CA GLN A 167 -7.87 -5.76 20.17
C GLN A 167 -6.47 -6.36 20.39
N ASP A 168 -6.07 -6.60 21.64
CA ASP A 168 -4.76 -7.15 22.01
C ASP A 168 -4.56 -8.59 21.50
N TRP A 169 -5.64 -9.39 21.41
CA TRP A 169 -5.66 -10.72 20.77
C TRP A 169 -6.08 -10.70 19.29
N GLY A 170 -6.20 -9.51 18.71
CA GLY A 170 -6.42 -9.34 17.29
C GLY A 170 -5.29 -9.91 16.46
N TRP A 171 -5.58 -10.16 15.18
CA TRP A 171 -4.67 -10.69 14.17
C TRP A 171 -4.24 -12.13 14.38
N SER A 172 -4.80 -12.89 15.32
CA SER A 172 -4.51 -14.32 15.48
C SER A 172 -4.88 -15.16 14.23
N ASN A 173 -4.45 -16.43 14.18
CA ASN A 173 -4.76 -17.35 13.07
C ASN A 173 -6.21 -17.86 13.15
N VAL A 174 -7.16 -16.92 13.20
CA VAL A 174 -8.58 -17.14 13.36
C VAL A 174 -9.30 -16.73 12.09
N ASN A 175 -10.25 -17.55 11.68
CA ASN A 175 -11.14 -17.22 10.59
C ASN A 175 -12.37 -16.45 11.11
N GLY A 176 -12.25 -15.14 11.27
CA GLY A 176 -13.31 -14.30 11.87
C GLY A 176 -14.64 -14.35 11.12
N VAL A 177 -14.62 -14.43 9.79
CA VAL A 177 -15.84 -14.57 8.99
C VAL A 177 -16.55 -15.89 9.30
N GLN A 178 -15.81 -17.01 9.37
CA GLN A 178 -16.41 -18.30 9.75
C GLN A 178 -16.92 -18.31 11.19
N LEU A 179 -16.28 -17.58 12.13
CA LEU A 179 -16.81 -17.44 13.48
C LEU A 179 -18.16 -16.71 13.50
N LEU A 180 -18.34 -15.67 12.68
CA LEU A 180 -19.64 -15.01 12.55
C LEU A 180 -20.73 -16.00 12.10
N GLU A 181 -20.40 -16.96 11.23
CA GLU A 181 -21.35 -17.97 10.74
C GLU A 181 -21.59 -19.11 11.72
N ASN A 182 -20.55 -19.62 12.39
CA ASN A 182 -20.57 -20.94 13.03
C ASN A 182 -20.47 -20.90 14.57
N SER A 183 -20.11 -19.76 15.17
CA SER A 183 -20.01 -19.66 16.64
C SER A 183 -21.37 -19.85 17.33
N GLY A 184 -21.33 -20.24 18.61
CA GLY A 184 -22.50 -20.52 19.44
C GLY A 184 -23.56 -19.42 19.44
N ASN A 185 -24.80 -19.79 19.74
CA ASN A 185 -25.92 -18.86 19.66
C ASN A 185 -25.87 -17.81 20.77
N ASN A 186 -25.66 -16.56 20.37
CA ASN A 186 -25.91 -15.37 21.18
C ASN A 186 -26.76 -14.37 20.37
N GLU A 187 -27.34 -13.37 21.04
CA GLU A 187 -28.35 -12.48 20.42
C GLU A 187 -27.79 -11.64 19.26
N LEU A 188 -26.60 -11.05 19.38
CA LEU A 188 -26.01 -10.22 18.32
C LEU A 188 -25.62 -11.02 17.08
N LEU A 189 -25.01 -12.20 17.23
CA LEU A 189 -24.73 -13.07 16.09
C LEU A 189 -26.01 -13.54 15.41
N THR A 190 -27.07 -13.79 16.18
CA THR A 190 -28.38 -14.13 15.63
C THR A 190 -28.94 -12.97 14.79
N ILE A 191 -28.85 -11.74 15.30
CA ILE A 191 -29.26 -10.53 14.56
C ILE A 191 -28.46 -10.40 13.27
N TYR A 192 -27.12 -10.48 13.34
CA TYR A 192 -26.24 -10.42 12.19
C TYR A 192 -26.59 -11.45 11.12
N ARG A 193 -26.75 -12.72 11.50
CA ARG A 193 -27.10 -13.82 10.57
C ARG A 193 -28.47 -13.62 9.94
N ASN A 194 -29.45 -13.14 10.72
CA ASN A 194 -30.77 -12.83 10.19
C ASN A 194 -30.70 -11.69 9.16
N MET A 195 -29.94 -10.64 9.46
CA MET A 195 -29.75 -9.50 8.54
C MET A 195 -29.01 -9.91 7.26
N LYS A 196 -27.92 -10.68 7.36
CA LYS A 196 -27.19 -11.25 6.22
C LYS A 196 -28.11 -12.08 5.32
N ARG A 197 -28.98 -12.90 5.91
CA ARG A 197 -29.91 -13.76 5.17
C ARG A 197 -31.08 -12.98 4.58
N GLY A 198 -31.62 -12.03 5.32
CA GLY A 198 -32.82 -11.29 4.95
C GLY A 198 -32.56 -10.16 3.94
N SER A 199 -31.42 -9.47 4.02
CA SER A 199 -31.17 -8.27 3.21
C SER A 199 -29.95 -8.44 2.30
N GLU A 200 -30.16 -8.22 1.00
CA GLU A 200 -29.08 -8.15 0.01
C GLU A 200 -28.23 -6.89 0.20
N ASP A 201 -28.84 -5.74 0.52
CA ASP A 201 -28.13 -4.49 0.81
C ASP A 201 -27.18 -4.67 2.00
N PHE A 202 -27.63 -5.28 3.11
CA PHE A 202 -26.75 -5.55 4.26
C PHE A 202 -25.59 -6.48 3.88
N ARG A 203 -25.87 -7.54 3.13
CA ARG A 203 -24.86 -8.50 2.69
C ARG A 203 -23.82 -7.84 1.79
N ARG A 204 -24.27 -7.02 0.85
CA ARG A 204 -23.40 -6.27 -0.06
C ARG A 204 -22.53 -5.29 0.71
N ARG A 205 -23.13 -4.53 1.63
CA ARG A 205 -22.40 -3.55 2.44
C ARG A 205 -21.29 -4.19 3.26
N PHE A 206 -21.58 -5.32 3.92
CA PHE A 206 -20.57 -6.07 4.65
C PHE A 206 -19.41 -6.55 3.75
N VAL A 207 -19.71 -7.12 2.58
CA VAL A 207 -18.68 -7.61 1.64
C VAL A 207 -17.78 -6.47 1.19
N ASP A 208 -18.37 -5.34 0.77
CA ASP A 208 -17.62 -4.19 0.29
C ASP A 208 -16.80 -3.54 1.42
N ALA A 209 -17.34 -3.42 2.63
CA ALA A 209 -16.62 -2.94 3.81
C ALA A 209 -15.39 -3.82 4.12
N TYR A 210 -15.55 -5.15 4.06
CA TYR A 210 -14.47 -6.11 4.27
C TYR A 210 -13.38 -5.98 3.20
N CYS A 211 -13.77 -5.77 1.94
CA CYS A 211 -12.84 -5.51 0.85
C CYS A 211 -12.13 -4.15 0.98
N ILE A 212 -12.82 -3.09 1.44
CA ILE A 212 -12.24 -1.77 1.70
C ILE A 212 -11.20 -1.86 2.83
N LEU A 213 -11.51 -2.61 3.90
CA LEU A 213 -10.56 -2.90 4.96
C LEU A 213 -9.29 -3.57 4.41
N TYR A 214 -9.45 -4.56 3.53
CA TYR A 214 -8.35 -5.23 2.86
C TYR A 214 -7.52 -4.29 1.98
N GLY A 215 -8.15 -3.65 0.99
CA GLY A 215 -7.46 -2.96 -0.09
C GLY A 215 -7.12 -1.51 0.18
N SER A 216 -7.63 -0.93 1.26
CA SER A 216 -7.42 0.49 1.60
C SER A 216 -6.90 0.67 3.02
N VAL A 217 -7.71 0.33 4.03
CA VAL A 217 -7.43 0.67 5.43
C VAL A 217 -6.22 -0.07 5.96
N PHE A 218 -6.20 -1.40 5.80
CA PHE A 218 -5.12 -2.26 6.26
C PHE A 218 -4.12 -2.53 5.14
N SER A 219 -3.84 -1.59 4.24
CA SER A 219 -2.74 -1.77 3.28
C SER A 219 -1.42 -2.06 4.03
N LYS A 220 -0.55 -2.89 3.45
CA LYS A 220 0.70 -3.31 4.08
C LYS A 220 1.53 -2.10 4.51
N GLU A 221 1.78 -1.18 3.60
CA GLU A 221 2.64 -0.01 3.80
C GLU A 221 2.11 0.88 4.91
N ARG A 222 0.78 1.08 4.94
CA ARG A 222 0.11 1.89 5.96
C ARG A 222 0.20 1.26 7.34
N CYS A 223 -0.09 -0.03 7.44
CA CYS A 223 0.04 -0.78 8.69
C CYS A 223 1.47 -0.66 9.23
N LEU A 224 2.46 -0.93 8.39
CA LEU A 224 3.88 -0.90 8.79
C LEU A 224 4.31 0.51 9.22
N SER A 225 3.97 1.53 8.44
CA SER A 225 4.36 2.92 8.72
C SER A 225 3.81 3.42 10.05
N ILE A 226 2.52 3.21 10.32
CA ILE A 226 1.88 3.67 11.56
C ILE A 226 2.42 2.89 12.75
N CYS A 227 2.48 1.55 12.65
CA CYS A 227 2.91 0.72 13.76
C CYS A 227 4.38 0.93 14.11
N ASP A 228 5.26 1.03 13.11
CA ASP A 228 6.66 1.39 13.31
C ASP A 228 6.79 2.76 14.02
N SER A 229 6.00 3.76 13.60
CA SER A 229 6.04 5.09 14.21
C SER A 229 5.65 5.07 15.68
N ILE A 230 4.60 4.33 16.04
CA ILE A 230 4.17 4.18 17.45
C ILE A 230 5.23 3.42 18.26
N CYS A 231 5.80 2.34 17.71
CA CYS A 231 6.83 1.57 18.40
C CYS A 231 8.08 2.41 18.67
N ARG A 232 8.59 3.16 17.68
CA ARG A 232 9.74 4.07 17.86
C ARG A 232 9.46 5.17 18.89
N LEU A 233 8.22 5.65 18.96
CA LEU A 233 7.83 6.68 19.92
C LEU A 233 7.94 6.18 21.37
N VAL A 234 7.50 4.95 21.66
CA VAL A 234 7.45 4.40 23.02
C VAL A 234 8.70 3.63 23.44
N GLU A 235 9.52 3.19 22.48
CA GLU A 235 10.71 2.38 22.71
C GLU A 235 11.66 2.94 23.78
N PRO A 236 12.07 4.23 23.77
CA PRO A 236 12.99 4.75 24.79
C PRO A 236 12.44 4.67 26.22
N ALA A 237 11.13 4.90 26.36
CA ALA A 237 10.46 4.86 27.67
C ALA A 237 10.30 3.43 28.18
N LEU A 238 9.94 2.49 27.30
CA LEU A 238 9.85 1.07 27.64
C LEU A 238 11.22 0.48 27.96
N ALA A 239 12.28 0.90 27.25
CA ALA A 239 13.64 0.44 27.52
C ALA A 239 14.09 0.78 28.96
N TRP A 240 13.68 1.94 29.49
CA TRP A 240 13.93 2.31 30.89
C TRP A 240 13.26 1.35 31.90
N GLU A 241 12.18 0.68 31.49
CA GLU A 241 11.47 -0.34 32.26
C GLU A 241 11.94 -1.77 31.96
N SER A 242 13.03 -1.94 31.21
CA SER A 242 13.49 -3.24 30.71
C SER A 242 12.42 -3.96 29.86
N LYS A 243 11.70 -3.18 29.05
CA LYS A 243 10.65 -3.62 28.11
C LYS A 243 10.95 -3.12 26.69
N GLU A 244 10.29 -3.71 25.70
CA GLU A 244 10.42 -3.27 24.30
C GLU A 244 9.13 -3.58 23.51
N PRO A 245 8.76 -2.75 22.52
CA PRO A 245 7.48 -2.88 21.79
C PRO A 245 7.54 -3.83 20.58
N TRP A 246 8.73 -4.17 20.11
CA TRP A 246 8.99 -4.86 18.85
C TRP A 246 8.62 -6.34 18.87
N THR A 247 8.78 -7.07 19.98
CA THR A 247 8.32 -8.47 20.04
C THR A 247 6.81 -8.56 19.80
N SER A 248 6.02 -7.79 20.56
CA SER A 248 4.57 -7.70 20.39
C SER A 248 4.15 -7.27 19.00
N TYR A 249 4.79 -6.21 18.48
CA TYR A 249 4.49 -5.72 17.14
C TYR A 249 4.87 -6.72 16.05
N ASN A 250 6.03 -7.38 16.10
CA ASN A 250 6.48 -8.31 15.07
C ASN A 250 5.55 -9.54 14.93
N GLU A 251 4.92 -9.97 16.02
CA GLU A 251 3.88 -11.01 15.97
C GLU A 251 2.65 -10.54 15.17
N GLN A 252 2.13 -9.34 15.46
CA GLN A 252 0.99 -8.77 14.73
C GLN A 252 1.34 -8.41 13.29
N LYS A 253 2.52 -7.81 13.07
CA LYS A 253 3.05 -7.35 11.78
C LYS A 253 2.97 -8.44 10.73
N THR A 254 3.45 -9.64 11.06
CA THR A 254 3.45 -10.78 10.14
C THR A 254 2.03 -11.12 9.67
N ARG A 255 1.04 -11.03 10.58
CA ARG A 255 -0.35 -11.41 10.32
C ARG A 255 -1.19 -10.29 9.70
N MET A 256 -0.83 -9.03 9.96
CA MET A 256 -1.41 -7.83 9.32
C MET A 256 -0.95 -7.68 7.87
N SER A 257 0.35 -7.86 7.63
CA SER A 257 1.00 -7.53 6.36
C SER A 257 1.32 -8.73 5.46
N GLY A 258 1.32 -9.95 6.01
CA GLY A 258 1.67 -11.16 5.27
C GLY A 258 0.63 -11.52 4.21
N LEU A 259 1.09 -11.70 2.97
CA LEU A 259 0.21 -12.00 1.83
C LEU A 259 -0.64 -13.26 2.08
N THR A 260 -0.05 -14.32 2.63
CA THR A 260 -0.76 -15.58 2.95
C THR A 260 -1.98 -15.35 3.84
N SER A 261 -1.81 -14.66 4.97
CA SER A 261 -2.91 -14.40 5.92
C SER A 261 -3.96 -13.48 5.32
N ARG A 262 -3.55 -12.47 4.55
CA ARG A 262 -4.46 -11.54 3.87
C ARG A 262 -5.30 -12.23 2.80
N THR A 263 -4.69 -13.07 1.97
CA THR A 263 -5.37 -13.87 0.95
C THR A 263 -6.33 -14.88 1.60
N ALA A 264 -5.94 -15.51 2.72
CA ALA A 264 -6.81 -16.42 3.45
C ALA A 264 -8.10 -15.74 3.96
N ARG A 265 -8.02 -14.48 4.42
CA ARG A 265 -9.19 -13.69 4.86
C ARG A 265 -10.17 -13.43 3.71
N ILE A 266 -9.68 -12.98 2.56
CA ILE A 266 -10.52 -12.76 1.36
C ILE A 266 -11.13 -14.07 0.87
N ASN A 267 -10.38 -15.16 0.85
CA ASN A 267 -10.91 -16.48 0.47
C ASN A 267 -11.98 -16.96 1.45
N SER A 268 -11.85 -16.66 2.74
CA SER A 268 -12.90 -16.98 3.71
C SER A 268 -14.18 -16.19 3.46
N LEU A 269 -14.06 -14.88 3.21
CA LEU A 269 -15.19 -14.03 2.82
C LEU A 269 -15.90 -14.61 1.59
N LYS A 270 -15.14 -14.88 0.53
CA LYS A 270 -15.63 -15.50 -0.70
C LYS A 270 -16.43 -16.77 -0.43
N ASN A 271 -15.88 -17.69 0.34
CA ASN A 271 -16.51 -18.97 0.63
C ASN A 271 -17.78 -18.81 1.50
N ALA A 272 -17.74 -17.96 2.52
CA ALA A 272 -18.85 -17.75 3.45
C ALA A 272 -20.04 -16.98 2.83
N TYR A 273 -19.81 -16.28 1.72
CA TYR A 273 -20.80 -15.46 1.02
C TYR A 273 -21.15 -16.00 -0.36
N GLY A 274 -20.52 -17.08 -0.82
CA GLY A 274 -20.76 -17.65 -2.15
C GLY A 274 -20.40 -16.70 -3.29
N LEU A 275 -19.32 -15.92 -3.12
CA LEU A 275 -18.90 -14.90 -4.08
C LEU A 275 -18.18 -15.52 -5.30
N GLY A 276 -18.11 -14.76 -6.39
CA GLY A 276 -17.43 -15.11 -7.64
C GLY A 276 -15.92 -15.33 -7.49
N SER A 277 -15.19 -15.36 -8.62
CA SER A 277 -13.73 -15.53 -8.58
C SER A 277 -13.05 -14.41 -7.80
N GLY A 278 -13.63 -13.20 -7.84
CA GLY A 278 -13.04 -11.96 -7.37
C GLY A 278 -12.10 -11.38 -8.43
N MET A 279 -12.03 -10.05 -8.49
CA MET A 279 -11.12 -9.29 -9.35
C MET A 279 -10.06 -8.59 -8.50
N ALA A 280 -8.80 -8.65 -8.91
CA ALA A 280 -7.77 -7.77 -8.40
C ALA A 280 -7.99 -6.37 -9.00
N VAL A 281 -8.30 -5.41 -8.14
CA VAL A 281 -8.57 -4.02 -8.51
C VAL A 281 -7.57 -3.13 -7.80
N LYS A 282 -6.94 -2.25 -8.56
CA LYS A 282 -6.06 -1.22 -8.02
C LYS A 282 -6.41 0.12 -8.63
N PHE A 283 -6.63 1.13 -7.80
CA PHE A 283 -6.87 2.48 -8.28
C PHE A 283 -6.33 3.57 -7.34
N SER A 284 -6.02 4.70 -7.95
CA SER A 284 -5.55 5.92 -7.29
C SER A 284 -5.89 7.14 -8.16
N ALA A 285 -5.67 8.35 -7.63
CA ALA A 285 -5.75 9.57 -8.42
C ALA A 285 -4.36 10.03 -8.89
N ASN A 286 -4.32 10.89 -9.91
CA ASN A 286 -3.12 11.66 -10.27
C ASN A 286 -2.91 12.92 -9.40
N VAL A 287 -3.83 13.22 -8.48
CA VAL A 287 -3.78 14.39 -7.58
C VAL A 287 -4.10 13.97 -6.15
N PRO A 288 -3.50 14.63 -5.13
CA PRO A 288 -3.85 14.37 -3.73
C PRO A 288 -5.26 14.87 -3.39
N GLY A 289 -5.88 14.29 -2.35
CA GLY A 289 -7.18 14.74 -1.84
C GLY A 289 -8.40 14.31 -2.66
N ALA A 290 -8.22 13.56 -3.74
CA ALA A 290 -9.34 12.93 -4.45
C ALA A 290 -10.05 11.91 -3.53
N ALA A 291 -11.38 11.87 -3.61
CA ALA A 291 -12.21 10.96 -2.85
C ALA A 291 -12.78 9.87 -3.76
N PHE A 292 -12.98 8.68 -3.20
CA PHE A 292 -13.48 7.53 -3.94
C PHE A 292 -14.57 6.80 -3.17
N LEU A 293 -15.53 6.23 -3.91
CA LEU A 293 -16.51 5.30 -3.38
C LEU A 293 -16.43 3.95 -4.09
N ILE A 294 -16.67 2.86 -3.35
CA ILE A 294 -16.93 1.51 -3.87
C ILE A 294 -18.37 1.17 -3.48
N ASN A 295 -19.25 1.02 -4.47
CA ASN A 295 -20.69 0.79 -4.27
C ASN A 295 -21.33 1.78 -3.27
N GLY A 296 -20.92 3.05 -3.35
CA GLY A 296 -21.38 4.12 -2.46
C GLY A 296 -20.68 4.17 -1.09
N GLN A 297 -19.79 3.21 -0.76
CA GLN A 297 -19.01 3.26 0.48
C GLN A 297 -17.68 4.00 0.31
N PRO A 298 -17.31 4.89 1.23
CA PRO A 298 -16.05 5.61 1.17
C PRO A 298 -14.82 4.71 1.16
N VAL A 299 -13.84 5.07 0.35
CA VAL A 299 -12.48 4.49 0.35
C VAL A 299 -11.55 5.46 1.10
N PRO A 300 -11.36 5.25 2.42
CA PRO A 300 -10.84 6.26 3.33
C PRO A 300 -9.44 6.80 2.99
N THR A 301 -8.59 5.97 2.38
CA THR A 301 -7.18 6.32 2.15
C THR A 301 -6.90 6.99 0.80
N GLY A 302 -7.95 7.27 0.01
CA GLY A 302 -7.82 7.89 -1.32
C GLY A 302 -7.18 6.96 -2.37
N LYS A 303 -7.03 5.67 -2.06
CA LYS A 303 -6.53 4.64 -2.96
C LYS A 303 -7.03 3.26 -2.54
N PHE A 304 -6.96 2.32 -3.47
CA PHE A 304 -7.33 0.93 -3.26
C PHE A 304 -6.37 0.02 -4.02
N ASP A 305 -5.97 -1.08 -3.39
CA ASP A 305 -5.19 -2.16 -3.98
C ASP A 305 -5.64 -3.48 -3.34
N GLY A 306 -6.57 -4.17 -3.98
CA GLY A 306 -7.04 -5.45 -3.47
C GLY A 306 -8.15 -6.13 -4.23
N THR A 307 -8.85 -7.05 -3.58
CA THR A 307 -9.88 -7.87 -4.25
C THR A 307 -11.26 -7.28 -4.06
N LEU A 308 -12.02 -7.17 -5.16
CA LEU A 308 -13.45 -6.85 -5.16
C LEU A 308 -14.25 -7.96 -5.86
N PHE A 309 -15.56 -7.99 -5.63
CA PHE A 309 -16.46 -9.00 -6.21
C PHE A 309 -17.57 -8.32 -7.00
N ALA A 310 -17.70 -8.68 -8.29
CA ALA A 310 -18.70 -8.08 -9.19
C ALA A 310 -20.15 -8.28 -8.70
N PRO A 311 -21.08 -7.38 -9.08
CA PRO A 311 -20.83 -6.10 -9.79
C PRO A 311 -20.26 -5.05 -8.84
N VAL A 312 -19.43 -4.13 -9.35
CA VAL A 312 -18.84 -3.04 -8.56
C VAL A 312 -19.00 -1.71 -9.29
N THR A 313 -19.55 -0.72 -8.62
CA THR A 313 -19.51 0.69 -9.03
C THR A 313 -18.37 1.39 -8.32
N LEU A 314 -17.38 1.87 -9.08
CA LEU A 314 -16.39 2.82 -8.60
C LEU A 314 -16.88 4.25 -8.85
N GLU A 315 -16.66 5.16 -7.91
CA GLU A 315 -16.92 6.59 -8.12
C GLU A 315 -15.70 7.41 -7.70
N ALA A 316 -15.36 8.43 -8.49
CA ALA A 316 -14.29 9.38 -8.17
C ALA A 316 -14.84 10.81 -8.06
N SER A 317 -14.45 11.50 -7.00
CA SER A 317 -14.79 12.90 -6.72
C SER A 317 -13.54 13.77 -6.72
N ALA A 318 -13.65 14.92 -7.39
CA ALA A 318 -12.54 15.85 -7.54
C ALA A 318 -12.26 16.61 -6.24
N PRO A 319 -10.98 16.75 -5.84
CA PRO A 319 -10.63 17.69 -4.79
C PRO A 319 -10.91 19.13 -5.24
N ALA A 320 -11.04 20.04 -4.28
CA ALA A 320 -11.18 21.47 -4.56
C ALA A 320 -10.03 21.95 -5.48
N GLY A 321 -10.37 22.73 -6.50
CA GLY A 321 -9.39 23.21 -7.48
C GLY A 321 -9.24 22.36 -8.74
N TYR A 322 -9.92 21.22 -8.83
CA TYR A 322 -9.75 20.28 -9.94
C TYR A 322 -11.08 19.86 -10.58
N ASN A 323 -11.02 19.52 -11.87
CA ASN A 323 -12.08 18.83 -12.60
C ASN A 323 -11.71 17.37 -12.83
N PHE A 324 -12.69 16.48 -12.70
CA PHE A 324 -12.55 15.09 -13.14
C PHE A 324 -12.51 15.02 -14.66
N VAL A 325 -11.48 14.36 -15.20
CA VAL A 325 -11.24 14.20 -16.64
C VAL A 325 -11.72 12.83 -17.13
N GLY A 326 -11.57 11.80 -16.31
CA GLY A 326 -11.95 10.43 -16.65
C GLY A 326 -11.16 9.37 -15.89
N TRP A 327 -11.62 8.13 -15.98
CA TRP A 327 -10.86 6.95 -15.57
C TRP A 327 -9.92 6.54 -16.69
N SER A 328 -8.65 6.28 -16.38
CA SER A 328 -7.67 5.68 -17.29
C SER A 328 -7.27 4.30 -16.80
N LYS A 329 -6.88 3.39 -17.70
CA LYS A 329 -6.30 2.09 -17.34
C LYS A 329 -4.78 2.25 -17.29
N LYS A 330 -4.15 1.91 -16.16
CA LYS A 330 -2.69 1.82 -16.09
C LYS A 330 -2.28 0.50 -16.72
N GLY A 331 -1.55 0.57 -17.82
CA GLY A 331 -0.81 -0.57 -18.37
C GLY A 331 0.67 -0.28 -18.24
N ASN A 332 1.46 -1.22 -17.71
CA ASN A 332 2.89 -1.18 -17.93
C ASN A 332 3.13 -1.67 -19.37
N SER A 333 3.77 -0.84 -20.19
CA SER A 333 4.23 -1.24 -21.51
C SER A 333 5.74 -1.37 -21.46
N THR A 334 6.25 -2.59 -21.60
CA THR A 334 7.68 -2.82 -21.80
C THR A 334 8.02 -2.51 -23.26
N VAL A 335 8.97 -1.62 -23.46
CA VAL A 335 9.56 -1.34 -24.78
C VAL A 335 10.96 -1.92 -24.77
N THR A 336 11.23 -2.84 -25.69
CA THR A 336 12.58 -3.34 -25.96
C THR A 336 13.08 -2.65 -27.22
N ASP A 337 14.19 -1.93 -27.13
CA ASP A 337 14.75 -1.16 -28.27
C ASP A 337 16.08 -1.75 -28.78
N ILE A 338 16.91 -2.28 -27.87
CA ILE A 338 18.10 -3.04 -28.24
C ILE A 338 17.82 -4.49 -27.92
N HIS A 339 17.92 -5.38 -28.90
CA HIS A 339 17.69 -6.81 -28.74
C HIS A 339 19.00 -7.61 -28.76
N LYS A 340 19.00 -8.78 -28.12
CA LYS A 340 20.06 -9.78 -28.36
C LYS A 340 20.07 -10.17 -29.84
N GLY A 341 21.25 -10.30 -30.43
CA GLY A 341 21.42 -10.50 -31.88
C GLY A 341 21.47 -9.22 -32.72
N ASP A 342 21.25 -8.04 -32.12
CA ASP A 342 21.33 -6.78 -32.83
C ASP A 342 22.73 -6.52 -33.41
N THR A 343 22.79 -5.73 -34.47
CA THR A 343 24.06 -5.20 -34.97
C THR A 343 24.59 -4.09 -34.06
N TRP A 344 25.82 -4.25 -33.59
CA TRP A 344 26.58 -3.27 -32.81
C TRP A 344 27.80 -2.80 -33.61
N SER A 345 28.20 -1.54 -33.42
CA SER A 345 29.53 -1.08 -33.82
C SER A 345 30.55 -1.57 -32.81
N TYR A 346 31.68 -2.08 -33.26
CA TYR A 346 32.74 -2.58 -32.38
C TYR A 346 34.12 -2.02 -32.73
N TRP A 347 35.02 -2.03 -31.74
CA TRP A 347 36.44 -1.73 -31.92
C TRP A 347 37.28 -2.79 -31.23
N ASP A 348 38.12 -3.44 -32.03
CA ASP A 348 38.97 -4.58 -31.66
C ASP A 348 40.44 -4.35 -32.08
N GLN A 349 40.86 -3.08 -32.20
CA GLN A 349 42.20 -2.70 -32.69
C GLN A 349 43.09 -2.12 -31.57
N GLY A 350 42.78 -2.41 -30.31
CA GLY A 350 43.53 -1.97 -29.13
C GLY A 350 42.97 -0.71 -28.45
N SER A 351 43.82 -0.06 -27.65
CA SER A 351 43.42 0.97 -26.68
C SER A 351 42.68 2.16 -27.29
N LEU A 352 41.62 2.58 -26.58
CA LEU A 352 40.91 3.85 -26.78
C LEU A 352 41.10 4.82 -25.60
N ASP A 353 42.09 4.58 -24.74
CA ASP A 353 42.38 5.48 -23.62
C ASP A 353 42.68 6.91 -24.11
N GLY A 354 42.14 7.90 -23.42
CA GLY A 354 42.26 9.31 -23.80
C GLY A 354 41.46 9.71 -25.04
N THR A 355 40.67 8.80 -25.63
CA THR A 355 39.76 9.12 -26.73
C THR A 355 38.32 9.30 -26.23
N ASN A 356 37.57 10.23 -26.83
CA ASN A 356 36.18 10.50 -26.46
C ASN A 356 35.18 9.61 -27.23
N TRP A 357 35.35 8.29 -27.15
CA TRP A 357 34.53 7.32 -27.88
C TRP A 357 33.21 6.97 -27.17
N LYS A 358 33.07 7.34 -25.88
CA LYS A 358 31.88 7.09 -25.03
C LYS A 358 30.71 8.01 -25.36
N THR A 359 30.94 9.06 -26.16
CA THR A 359 29.94 10.05 -26.61
C THR A 359 30.02 10.22 -28.14
N GLY A 360 29.14 11.05 -28.73
CA GLY A 360 29.17 11.40 -30.17
C GLY A 360 29.04 10.22 -31.14
N THR A 361 29.34 10.44 -32.41
CA THR A 361 29.36 9.39 -33.45
C THR A 361 30.76 8.82 -33.64
N VAL A 362 30.88 7.50 -33.70
CA VAL A 362 32.13 6.83 -34.08
C VAL A 362 32.13 6.54 -35.59
N SER A 363 33.08 7.12 -36.31
CA SER A 363 33.30 6.83 -37.74
C SER A 363 34.29 5.68 -37.89
N HIS A 364 34.07 4.78 -38.86
CA HIS A 364 34.98 3.68 -39.23
C HIS A 364 35.03 2.48 -38.28
N TRP A 365 34.16 2.41 -37.27
CA TRP A 365 34.01 1.18 -36.50
C TRP A 365 33.32 0.11 -37.34
N PRO A 366 33.89 -1.09 -37.47
CA PRO A 366 33.18 -2.23 -38.03
C PRO A 366 31.85 -2.47 -37.31
N GLN A 367 30.91 -3.12 -38.01
CA GLN A 367 29.60 -3.45 -37.48
C GLN A 367 29.33 -4.94 -37.65
N GLY A 368 28.70 -5.56 -36.66
CA GLY A 368 28.25 -6.94 -36.75
C GLY A 368 27.20 -7.29 -35.69
N PRO A 369 26.34 -8.29 -35.96
CA PRO A 369 25.38 -8.80 -34.98
C PRO A 369 26.09 -9.45 -33.78
N THR A 370 25.54 -9.23 -32.58
CA THR A 370 25.91 -10.02 -31.40
C THR A 370 25.42 -11.48 -31.54
N PRO A 371 25.98 -12.45 -30.81
CA PRO A 371 27.14 -12.34 -29.94
C PRO A 371 28.44 -11.97 -30.68
N LEU A 372 29.15 -10.98 -30.14
CA LEU A 372 30.48 -10.55 -30.59
C LEU A 372 31.54 -11.18 -29.68
N GLY A 373 32.61 -11.73 -30.25
CA GLY A 373 33.65 -12.37 -29.44
C GLY A 373 34.56 -13.35 -30.17
N TYR A 374 35.17 -14.27 -29.44
CA TYR A 374 35.92 -15.43 -29.97
C TYR A 374 35.88 -16.60 -28.98
N GLY A 375 36.32 -17.79 -29.40
CA GLY A 375 36.49 -18.95 -28.51
C GLY A 375 35.21 -19.74 -28.19
N LYS A 376 34.02 -19.24 -28.57
CA LYS A 376 32.75 -19.96 -28.46
C LYS A 376 32.12 -20.27 -29.82
N SER A 377 31.43 -21.41 -29.94
CA SER A 377 30.76 -21.83 -31.17
C SER A 377 29.50 -21.01 -31.50
N SER A 378 28.95 -20.28 -30.53
CA SER A 378 27.77 -19.42 -30.67
C SER A 378 28.10 -17.99 -31.11
N ILE A 379 29.38 -17.64 -31.29
CA ILE A 379 29.79 -16.32 -31.78
C ILE A 379 29.28 -16.12 -33.21
N VAL A 380 28.59 -15.00 -33.43
CA VAL A 380 28.10 -14.61 -34.77
C VAL A 380 29.08 -13.67 -35.44
N THR A 381 29.61 -12.68 -34.70
CA THR A 381 30.66 -11.79 -35.20
C THR A 381 31.96 -12.04 -34.47
N THR A 382 32.92 -12.63 -35.18
CA THR A 382 34.27 -12.86 -34.64
C THR A 382 35.06 -11.55 -34.59
N ILE A 383 35.62 -11.22 -33.43
CA ILE A 383 36.50 -10.06 -33.22
C ILE A 383 37.97 -10.49 -33.10
N SER A 384 38.90 -9.63 -33.52
CA SER A 384 40.33 -9.89 -33.50
C SER A 384 40.91 -9.76 -32.09
N TYR A 385 41.64 -10.78 -31.62
CA TYR A 385 42.37 -10.71 -30.34
C TYR A 385 43.78 -10.11 -30.45
N GLY A 386 44.14 -9.57 -31.61
CA GLY A 386 45.50 -9.12 -31.93
C GLY A 386 46.36 -10.23 -32.54
N SER A 387 47.68 -10.00 -32.62
CA SER A 387 48.61 -10.90 -33.30
C SER A 387 49.23 -11.98 -32.41
N ASP A 388 49.05 -11.91 -31.09
CA ASP A 388 49.66 -12.81 -30.11
C ASP A 388 48.57 -13.56 -29.32
N SER A 389 48.47 -14.86 -29.55
CA SER A 389 47.49 -15.71 -28.86
C SER A 389 47.79 -15.91 -27.36
N SER A 390 49.01 -15.61 -26.91
CA SER A 390 49.43 -15.68 -25.50
C SER A 390 49.32 -14.34 -24.80
N ASN A 391 49.13 -13.24 -25.54
CA ASN A 391 48.98 -11.88 -25.03
C ASN A 391 47.95 -11.11 -25.87
N LYS A 392 46.69 -11.49 -25.70
CA LYS A 392 45.55 -10.93 -26.43
C LYS A 392 45.21 -9.52 -25.95
N TYR A 393 44.44 -8.79 -26.74
CA TYR A 393 43.91 -7.50 -26.29
C TYR A 393 43.08 -7.67 -25.00
N PRO A 394 43.36 -6.88 -23.94
CA PRO A 394 42.62 -6.94 -22.68
C PRO A 394 41.17 -6.48 -22.82
N THR A 395 40.91 -5.48 -23.67
CA THR A 395 39.61 -4.78 -23.73
C THR A 395 39.08 -4.67 -25.15
N TYR A 396 37.76 -4.81 -25.29
CA TYR A 396 37.00 -4.68 -26.54
C TYR A 396 35.84 -3.72 -26.33
N TYR A 397 35.55 -2.92 -27.34
CA TYR A 397 34.63 -1.80 -27.20
C TYR A 397 33.43 -1.96 -28.11
N PHE A 398 32.24 -1.64 -27.60
CA PHE A 398 30.98 -1.78 -28.32
C PHE A 398 30.14 -0.51 -28.22
N ARG A 399 29.40 -0.19 -29.28
CA ARG A 399 28.58 1.01 -29.42
C ARG A 399 27.23 0.68 -30.05
N LYS A 400 26.17 1.20 -29.45
CA LYS A 400 24.78 1.08 -29.94
C LYS A 400 23.99 2.34 -29.61
N ASN A 401 23.04 2.70 -30.46
CA ASN A 401 22.10 3.77 -30.19
C ASN A 401 20.82 3.18 -29.57
N LEU A 402 20.31 3.84 -28.55
CA LEU A 402 19.02 3.58 -27.91
C LEU A 402 18.09 4.75 -28.22
N THR A 403 16.96 4.51 -28.88
CA THR A 403 16.00 5.57 -29.22
C THR A 403 14.90 5.65 -28.17
N VAL A 404 14.71 6.84 -27.58
CA VAL A 404 13.69 7.10 -26.56
C VAL A 404 12.75 8.20 -27.07
N ASP A 405 11.60 7.81 -27.63
CA ASP A 405 10.66 8.76 -28.25
C ASP A 405 9.70 9.44 -27.26
N ILE A 406 9.76 9.06 -25.99
CA ILE A 406 8.96 9.59 -24.89
C ILE A 406 9.78 10.49 -23.97
N ASP A 407 9.09 11.20 -23.07
CA ASP A 407 9.77 11.90 -21.97
C ASP A 407 10.36 10.86 -20.99
N PRO A 408 11.68 10.87 -20.70
CA PRO A 408 12.29 9.92 -19.77
C PRO A 408 11.65 9.91 -18.37
N SER A 409 10.98 10.98 -17.94
CA SER A 409 10.22 10.99 -16.68
C SER A 409 9.03 10.02 -16.66
N SER A 410 8.60 9.55 -17.83
CA SER A 410 7.54 8.53 -17.97
C SER A 410 8.08 7.09 -17.91
N ILE A 411 9.40 6.91 -17.89
CA ILE A 411 10.06 5.60 -17.80
C ILE A 411 10.15 5.22 -16.31
N ALA A 412 9.48 4.13 -15.94
CA ALA A 412 9.49 3.59 -14.58
C ALA A 412 10.79 2.86 -14.24
N SER A 413 11.37 2.16 -15.21
CA SER A 413 12.62 1.40 -15.06
C SER A 413 13.32 1.21 -16.40
N LEU A 414 14.65 1.08 -16.38
CA LEU A 414 15.50 0.73 -17.52
C LEU A 414 16.37 -0.46 -17.11
N THR A 415 16.38 -1.53 -17.90
CA THR A 415 17.09 -2.78 -17.57
C THR A 415 18.03 -3.20 -18.69
N LEU A 416 19.20 -3.73 -18.30
CA LEU A 416 20.15 -4.42 -19.15
C LEU A 416 20.07 -5.92 -18.87
N ASN A 417 19.69 -6.70 -19.87
CA ASN A 417 19.79 -8.16 -19.86
C ASN A 417 21.02 -8.57 -20.68
N PHE A 418 22.09 -8.98 -20.01
CA PHE A 418 23.38 -9.25 -20.63
C PHE A 418 23.69 -10.74 -20.68
N THR A 419 24.56 -11.10 -21.62
CA THR A 419 25.39 -12.30 -21.61
C THR A 419 26.81 -11.87 -21.93
N ALA A 420 27.74 -12.02 -20.99
CA ALA A 420 29.09 -11.49 -21.12
C ALA A 420 30.13 -12.46 -20.54
N ASP A 421 31.33 -12.43 -21.11
CA ASP A 421 32.49 -13.13 -20.56
C ASP A 421 33.37 -12.16 -19.76
N ASP A 422 33.94 -12.66 -18.67
CA ASP A 422 34.70 -11.88 -17.68
C ASP A 422 33.98 -10.61 -17.20
N GLY A 423 34.53 -9.41 -17.42
CA GLY A 423 34.02 -8.15 -16.86
C GLY A 423 33.60 -7.13 -17.91
N PHE A 424 32.66 -6.25 -17.57
CA PHE A 424 32.27 -5.16 -18.44
C PHE A 424 31.89 -3.87 -17.70
N VAL A 425 31.94 -2.75 -18.40
CA VAL A 425 31.40 -1.46 -17.94
C VAL A 425 30.51 -0.85 -19.04
N VAL A 426 29.36 -0.33 -18.64
CA VAL A 426 28.39 0.33 -19.53
C VAL A 426 28.33 1.81 -19.22
N TYR A 427 28.37 2.62 -20.28
CA TYR A 427 28.16 4.07 -20.23
C TYR A 427 26.91 4.44 -21.02
N ILE A 428 26.13 5.36 -20.47
CA ILE A 428 25.00 6.00 -21.14
C ILE A 428 25.38 7.46 -21.35
N ASN A 429 25.42 7.91 -22.61
CA ASN A 429 25.77 9.29 -22.98
C ASN A 429 27.09 9.78 -22.37
N GLY A 430 28.07 8.88 -22.20
CA GLY A 430 29.40 9.19 -21.65
C GLY A 430 29.52 9.11 -20.13
N THR A 431 28.41 8.93 -19.40
CA THR A 431 28.42 8.71 -17.94
C THR A 431 28.33 7.22 -17.65
N GLU A 432 29.15 6.74 -16.72
CA GLU A 432 29.10 5.34 -16.31
C GLU A 432 27.75 5.02 -15.66
N ALA A 433 27.09 3.98 -16.17
CA ALA A 433 25.78 3.54 -15.72
C ALA A 433 25.88 2.34 -14.78
N THR A 434 26.76 1.38 -15.10
CA THR A 434 27.01 0.20 -14.28
C THR A 434 28.31 -0.49 -14.71
N ARG A 435 28.86 -1.34 -13.84
CA ARG A 435 29.97 -2.24 -14.13
C ARG A 435 29.75 -3.62 -13.51
N TYR A 436 30.31 -4.64 -14.14
CA TYR A 436 30.24 -6.04 -13.72
C TYR A 436 31.65 -6.66 -13.72
N LEU A 437 32.02 -7.30 -12.61
CA LEU A 437 33.32 -7.97 -12.40
C LEU A 437 34.58 -7.11 -12.69
N LEU A 438 34.48 -5.78 -12.60
CA LEU A 438 35.60 -4.84 -12.73
C LEU A 438 35.94 -4.19 -11.38
N PRO A 439 37.21 -3.79 -11.15
CA PRO A 439 37.61 -3.13 -9.90
C PRO A 439 36.93 -1.77 -9.75
N GLU A 440 36.92 -1.21 -8.54
CA GLU A 440 36.53 0.20 -8.32
C GLU A 440 37.58 1.17 -8.88
N GLY A 441 37.18 2.41 -9.14
CA GLY A 441 38.05 3.47 -9.66
C GLY A 441 38.03 3.61 -11.18
N ASP A 442 39.05 4.29 -11.71
CA ASP A 442 39.20 4.55 -13.14
C ASP A 442 39.49 3.24 -13.90
N ILE A 443 38.78 3.04 -15.01
CA ILE A 443 38.94 1.90 -15.90
C ILE A 443 39.71 2.36 -17.14
N PHE A 444 40.85 1.71 -17.39
CA PHE A 444 41.72 1.89 -18.55
C PHE A 444 41.77 0.62 -19.40
N TYR A 445 42.29 0.73 -20.62
CA TYR A 445 42.46 -0.40 -21.55
C TYR A 445 43.15 -1.62 -20.93
N GLU A 446 44.16 -1.44 -20.08
CA GLU A 446 44.90 -2.55 -19.45
C GLU A 446 44.27 -3.05 -18.14
N THR A 447 43.08 -2.56 -17.79
CA THR A 447 42.33 -3.07 -16.63
C THR A 447 41.80 -4.45 -16.95
N TYR A 448 42.06 -5.42 -16.10
CA TYR A 448 41.49 -6.77 -16.20
C TYR A 448 40.28 -6.92 -15.27
N ALA A 449 39.36 -7.81 -15.64
CA ALA A 449 38.29 -8.26 -14.76
C ALA A 449 38.87 -8.86 -13.46
N THR A 450 38.19 -8.61 -12.35
CA THR A 450 38.58 -9.07 -11.01
C THR A 450 38.54 -10.59 -10.85
N THR A 451 37.75 -11.28 -11.67
CA THR A 451 37.60 -12.73 -11.72
C THR A 451 37.06 -13.15 -13.08
N TYR A 452 37.11 -14.45 -13.39
CA TYR A 452 36.43 -15.00 -14.56
C TYR A 452 34.90 -14.97 -14.41
N ALA A 453 34.18 -14.94 -15.54
CA ALA A 453 32.72 -15.10 -15.55
C ALA A 453 32.30 -16.49 -14.99
N PRO A 454 31.47 -16.56 -13.93
CA PRO A 454 31.15 -17.82 -13.23
C PRO A 454 30.60 -18.94 -14.12
N ASP A 455 29.72 -18.61 -15.07
CA ASP A 455 29.04 -19.59 -15.95
C ASP A 455 29.63 -19.67 -17.37
N ASN A 456 30.60 -18.79 -17.70
CA ASN A 456 31.41 -18.75 -18.93
C ASN A 456 30.66 -19.04 -20.28
N PRO A 457 29.92 -18.06 -20.84
CA PRO A 457 29.72 -16.70 -20.36
C PRO A 457 28.63 -16.64 -19.27
N ASP A 458 28.67 -15.59 -18.46
CA ASP A 458 27.65 -15.34 -17.45
C ASP A 458 26.48 -14.55 -18.03
N SER A 459 25.29 -14.68 -17.45
CA SER A 459 24.09 -13.97 -17.86
C SER A 459 23.34 -13.41 -16.66
N GLY A 460 22.84 -12.19 -16.80
CA GLY A 460 22.14 -11.53 -15.71
C GLY A 460 21.29 -10.36 -16.16
N THR A 461 20.58 -9.78 -15.21
CA THR A 461 19.82 -8.54 -15.40
C THR A 461 20.30 -7.50 -14.40
N ILE A 462 20.59 -6.30 -14.89
CA ILE A 462 21.04 -5.17 -14.08
C ILE A 462 20.14 -3.96 -14.38
N ASP A 463 19.69 -3.27 -13.33
CA ASP A 463 18.99 -2.00 -13.47
C ASP A 463 19.96 -0.90 -13.88
N LEU A 464 19.59 -0.13 -14.90
CA LEU A 464 20.35 1.02 -15.37
C LEU A 464 19.69 2.34 -14.89
N PRO A 465 20.47 3.41 -14.69
CA PRO A 465 19.93 4.68 -14.21
C PRO A 465 19.12 5.39 -15.32
N VAL A 466 17.81 5.53 -15.12
CA VAL A 466 16.90 6.21 -16.07
C VAL A 466 17.28 7.68 -16.26
N ASN A 467 17.84 8.33 -15.24
CA ASN A 467 18.22 9.75 -15.26
C ASN A 467 19.39 10.07 -16.20
N LEU A 468 20.07 9.06 -16.76
CA LEU A 468 21.08 9.25 -17.80
C LEU A 468 20.49 9.34 -19.21
N LEU A 469 19.20 9.02 -19.38
CA LEU A 469 18.49 9.13 -20.65
C LEU A 469 18.01 10.56 -20.92
N HIS A 470 17.98 10.93 -22.19
CA HIS A 470 17.24 12.08 -22.70
C HIS A 470 16.29 11.64 -23.81
N LYS A 471 15.27 12.46 -24.11
CA LYS A 471 14.39 12.21 -25.25
C LYS A 471 15.19 12.26 -26.56
N GLY A 472 14.99 11.29 -27.43
CA GLY A 472 15.70 11.10 -28.69
C GLY A 472 16.76 10.00 -28.62
N THR A 473 17.83 10.16 -29.39
CA THR A 473 18.89 9.15 -29.51
C THR A 473 19.87 9.24 -28.35
N ASN A 474 19.94 8.17 -27.56
CA ASN A 474 20.93 7.96 -26.50
C ASN A 474 22.03 7.03 -26.99
N ILE A 475 23.21 7.20 -26.43
CA ILE A 475 24.39 6.42 -26.75
C ILE A 475 24.62 5.39 -25.64
N ILE A 476 24.66 4.12 -26.02
CA ILE A 476 25.15 3.03 -25.18
C ILE A 476 26.57 2.67 -25.64
N ALA A 477 27.52 2.77 -24.73
CA ALA A 477 28.92 2.41 -24.93
C ALA A 477 29.34 1.36 -23.91
N VAL A 478 30.06 0.33 -24.33
CA VAL A 478 30.43 -0.80 -23.47
C VAL A 478 31.91 -1.13 -23.68
N GLU A 479 32.62 -1.39 -22.58
CA GLU A 479 33.96 -2.00 -22.57
C GLU A 479 33.82 -3.40 -21.98
N VAL A 480 34.30 -4.43 -22.66
CA VAL A 480 34.37 -5.80 -22.12
C VAL A 480 35.83 -6.18 -21.98
N HIS A 481 36.20 -6.62 -20.79
CA HIS A 481 37.55 -6.84 -20.32
C HIS A 481 37.76 -8.31 -20.01
N ASN A 482 38.80 -8.90 -20.60
CA ASN A 482 39.30 -10.20 -20.18
C ASN A 482 39.75 -10.16 -18.71
N ASN A 483 39.86 -11.32 -18.07
CA ASN A 483 40.45 -11.46 -16.73
C ASN A 483 41.96 -11.74 -16.76
N VAL A 484 42.50 -12.27 -17.86
CA VAL A 484 43.92 -12.59 -18.04
C VAL A 484 44.42 -12.37 -19.48
N PRO A 485 45.72 -12.10 -19.70
CA PRO A 485 46.28 -11.87 -21.05
C PRO A 485 46.10 -13.02 -22.04
N GLY A 486 46.08 -14.26 -21.55
CA GLY A 486 45.95 -15.47 -22.37
C GLY A 486 44.52 -16.01 -22.48
N SER A 487 43.50 -15.18 -22.25
CA SER A 487 42.10 -15.63 -22.22
C SER A 487 41.73 -16.42 -23.48
N THR A 488 41.02 -17.54 -23.33
CA THR A 488 40.67 -18.42 -24.46
C THR A 488 39.50 -17.88 -25.29
N ASP A 489 38.64 -17.09 -24.67
CA ASP A 489 37.35 -16.63 -25.13
C ASP A 489 37.10 -15.16 -24.73
N ILE A 490 36.11 -14.57 -25.39
CA ILE A 490 35.41 -13.38 -24.91
C ILE A 490 34.02 -13.37 -25.55
N TYR A 491 33.03 -12.77 -24.88
CA TYR A 491 31.65 -12.79 -25.32
C TYR A 491 30.91 -11.51 -24.92
N TRP A 492 30.14 -10.93 -25.83
CA TRP A 492 29.19 -9.86 -25.55
C TRP A 492 27.89 -10.03 -26.33
N ASP A 493 26.78 -10.07 -25.61
CA ASP A 493 25.42 -9.95 -26.14
C ASP A 493 24.51 -9.27 -25.10
N ALA A 494 23.59 -8.42 -25.54
CA ALA A 494 22.77 -7.65 -24.63
C ALA A 494 21.42 -7.24 -25.24
N GLU A 495 20.42 -7.18 -24.38
CA GLU A 495 19.13 -6.55 -24.60
C GLU A 495 18.95 -5.40 -23.61
N ILE A 496 18.43 -4.26 -24.07
CA ILE A 496 18.05 -3.13 -23.20
C ILE A 496 16.58 -2.83 -23.41
N SER A 497 15.84 -2.82 -22.31
CA SER A 497 14.40 -2.56 -22.28
C SER A 497 14.06 -1.51 -21.24
N TYR A 498 12.99 -0.74 -21.48
CA TYR A 498 12.45 0.20 -20.52
C TYR A 498 10.94 0.01 -20.33
N ASN A 499 10.47 0.16 -19.09
CA ASN A 499 9.06 0.10 -18.76
C ASN A 499 8.47 1.50 -18.74
N VAL A 500 7.44 1.73 -19.54
CA VAL A 500 6.69 2.99 -19.56
C VAL A 500 5.55 2.91 -18.57
N THR A 501 5.41 3.95 -17.76
CA THR A 501 4.17 4.19 -17.02
C THR A 501 3.15 4.73 -18.01
N SER A 502 2.44 3.86 -18.74
CA SER A 502 1.44 4.32 -19.70
C SER A 502 0.23 4.87 -18.94
N GLY A 503 0.23 6.17 -18.65
CA GLY A 503 -0.99 6.93 -18.41
C GLY A 503 -1.46 7.54 -19.73
N THR A 504 -2.73 7.35 -20.10
CA THR A 504 -3.63 8.35 -20.77
C THR A 504 -4.70 7.80 -21.72
N ALA A 505 -4.86 6.48 -21.92
CA ALA A 505 -6.10 6.01 -22.54
C ALA A 505 -7.24 6.12 -21.52
N ILE A 506 -8.02 7.20 -21.61
CA ILE A 506 -9.24 7.37 -20.83
C ILE A 506 -10.25 6.32 -21.29
N VAL A 507 -10.58 5.39 -20.40
CA VAL A 507 -11.54 4.30 -20.64
C VAL A 507 -12.97 4.70 -20.30
N SER A 508 -13.15 5.73 -19.47
CA SER A 508 -14.46 6.33 -19.18
C SER A 508 -14.32 7.81 -18.83
N ARG A 509 -15.27 8.63 -19.30
CA ARG A 509 -15.40 10.05 -18.92
C ARG A 509 -16.36 10.26 -17.75
N GLU A 510 -17.12 9.23 -17.38
CA GLU A 510 -18.07 9.29 -16.27
C GLU A 510 -17.34 9.15 -14.94
N ARG A 511 -17.80 9.89 -13.92
CA ARG A 511 -17.27 9.78 -12.55
C ARG A 511 -17.48 8.38 -11.99
N THR A 512 -18.60 7.76 -12.36
CA THR A 512 -18.93 6.39 -12.03
C THR A 512 -18.42 5.43 -13.11
N LEU A 513 -17.78 4.34 -12.70
CA LEU A 513 -17.35 3.25 -13.56
C LEU A 513 -17.91 1.92 -13.04
N GLN A 514 -18.63 1.20 -13.89
CA GLN A 514 -19.14 -0.14 -13.58
C GLN A 514 -18.12 -1.20 -13.96
N LEU A 515 -17.88 -2.14 -13.05
CA LEU A 515 -17.09 -3.34 -13.25
C LEU A 515 -18.02 -4.55 -13.07
N ASP A 516 -18.53 -5.05 -14.20
CA ASP A 516 -19.54 -6.12 -14.23
C ASP A 516 -18.96 -7.53 -14.23
N THR A 517 -17.66 -7.67 -14.50
CA THR A 517 -16.95 -8.95 -14.56
C THR A 517 -15.81 -8.98 -13.57
N ASP A 518 -15.43 -10.17 -13.10
CA ASP A 518 -14.29 -10.39 -12.21
C ASP A 518 -12.94 -10.32 -12.98
N ALA A 519 -12.77 -9.32 -13.85
CA ALA A 519 -11.54 -9.12 -14.60
C ALA A 519 -10.59 -8.13 -13.88
N ASP A 520 -9.36 -8.56 -13.67
CA ASP A 520 -8.32 -7.75 -13.03
C ASP A 520 -8.13 -6.40 -13.75
N THR A 521 -8.03 -5.35 -12.95
CA THR A 521 -8.13 -3.97 -13.43
C THR A 521 -7.27 -3.02 -12.60
N GLU A 522 -6.33 -2.34 -13.25
CA GLU A 522 -5.58 -1.23 -12.66
C GLU A 522 -6.00 0.09 -13.31
N LEU A 523 -6.45 1.05 -12.51
CA LEU A 523 -7.03 2.31 -12.95
C LEU A 523 -6.33 3.50 -12.31
N GLN A 524 -6.47 4.65 -12.97
CA GLN A 524 -6.18 5.95 -12.37
C GLN A 524 -7.32 6.91 -12.71
N ALA A 525 -7.91 7.52 -11.68
CA ALA A 525 -8.78 8.68 -11.86
C ALA A 525 -7.93 9.89 -12.21
N VAL A 526 -8.18 10.47 -13.39
CA VAL A 526 -7.45 11.60 -13.93
C VAL A 526 -8.23 12.87 -13.63
N PHE A 527 -7.54 13.84 -13.05
CA PHE A 527 -8.04 15.17 -12.76
C PHE A 527 -7.15 16.23 -13.39
N GLN A 528 -7.73 17.39 -13.72
CA GLN A 528 -7.01 18.54 -14.25
C GLN A 528 -7.33 19.76 -13.39
N ALA A 529 -6.32 20.59 -13.09
CA ALA A 529 -6.52 21.82 -12.35
C ALA A 529 -7.45 22.77 -13.12
N LEU A 530 -8.38 23.40 -12.40
CA LEU A 530 -9.21 24.47 -12.93
C LEU A 530 -8.32 25.68 -13.25
N HIS A 531 -8.53 26.30 -14.41
CA HIS A 531 -7.96 27.64 -14.66
C HIS A 531 -8.57 28.65 -13.69
N SER A 532 -7.78 29.65 -13.30
CA SER A 532 -8.11 30.67 -12.30
C SER A 532 -9.46 31.36 -12.56
N GLU A 533 -9.83 31.57 -13.81
CA GLU A 533 -11.11 32.16 -14.21
C GLU A 533 -12.32 31.26 -13.88
N CYS A 534 -12.17 29.94 -13.98
CA CYS A 534 -13.23 28.98 -13.65
C CYS A 534 -13.45 28.83 -12.14
N LEU A 535 -12.42 29.03 -11.31
CA LEU A 535 -12.54 28.99 -9.84
C LEU A 535 -13.41 30.12 -9.31
N VAL A 536 -13.26 31.33 -9.88
CA VAL A 536 -14.07 32.50 -9.57
C VAL A 536 -15.52 32.29 -10.03
N ALA A 537 -15.74 31.72 -11.22
CA ALA A 537 -17.07 31.42 -11.74
C ALA A 537 -17.82 30.31 -10.97
N ALA A 538 -17.10 29.34 -10.39
CA ALA A 538 -17.68 28.26 -9.57
C ALA A 538 -17.98 28.67 -8.12
N GLY A 539 -17.85 29.95 -7.77
CA GLY A 539 -18.11 30.46 -6.41
C GLY A 539 -17.10 29.98 -5.36
N SER A 540 -15.95 29.45 -5.79
CA SER A 540 -14.85 28.99 -4.94
C SER A 540 -13.58 29.78 -5.29
N PRO A 541 -13.53 31.10 -5.02
CA PRO A 541 -12.31 31.86 -5.26
C PRO A 541 -11.17 31.21 -4.47
N PRO A 542 -9.96 31.12 -5.04
CA PRO A 542 -8.82 30.58 -4.32
C PRO A 542 -8.64 31.34 -3.01
N ILE A 543 -8.72 30.62 -1.89
CA ILE A 543 -8.41 31.18 -0.57
C ILE A 543 -6.91 31.43 -0.57
N VAL A 544 -6.51 32.69 -0.62
CA VAL A 544 -5.14 33.08 -0.36
C VAL A 544 -4.97 33.10 1.15
N VAL A 545 -4.41 32.01 1.70
CA VAL A 545 -3.98 31.98 3.09
C VAL A 545 -2.66 32.73 3.16
N ASN A 546 -2.72 34.03 3.45
CA ASN A 546 -1.53 34.88 3.58
C ASN A 546 -0.66 34.50 4.79
N GLU A 547 -1.26 33.90 5.83
CA GLU A 547 -0.59 33.52 7.06
C GLU A 547 -1.33 32.35 7.73
N VAL A 548 -0.59 31.37 8.23
CA VAL A 548 -1.09 30.37 9.19
C VAL A 548 -0.30 30.57 10.48
N SER A 549 -0.92 31.18 11.49
CA SER A 549 -0.29 31.34 12.81
C SER A 549 -0.60 30.12 13.67
N ALA A 550 0.44 29.37 14.02
CA ALA A 550 0.39 28.34 15.06
C ALA A 550 1.23 28.82 16.26
N ASN A 551 0.70 29.79 17.01
CA ASN A 551 0.97 29.98 18.44
C ASN A 551 0.05 31.05 19.02
N ASN A 552 -0.34 30.90 20.28
CA ASN A 552 -1.19 31.82 21.06
C ASN A 552 -0.54 33.21 21.27
N THR A 553 -0.38 33.98 20.21
CA THR A 553 -0.02 35.40 20.27
C THR A 553 -0.84 36.13 19.22
N VAL A 554 -1.79 36.94 19.69
CA VAL A 554 -2.53 37.89 18.87
C VAL A 554 -1.54 38.95 18.41
N ALA A 555 -1.27 39.00 17.11
CA ALA A 555 -0.72 40.18 16.47
C ALA A 555 -1.87 40.85 15.71
N ALA A 556 -2.30 42.00 16.22
CA ALA A 556 -3.20 42.89 15.48
C ALA A 556 -2.38 43.61 14.40
N ASN A 557 -2.88 43.65 13.18
CA ASN A 557 -2.34 44.54 12.15
C ASN A 557 -3.03 45.92 12.24
N GLU A 558 -2.64 46.83 11.36
CA GLU A 558 -2.96 48.26 11.36
C GLU A 558 -4.46 48.60 11.19
N TYR A 559 -5.34 47.58 11.16
CA TYR A 559 -6.78 47.75 10.96
C TYR A 559 -7.66 47.34 12.16
N GLY A 560 -7.06 47.01 13.32
CA GLY A 560 -7.77 46.80 14.58
C GLY A 560 -8.11 45.35 14.87
#